data_AF-R7HTK2-F1
#
_entry.id   AF-R7HTK2-F1
#
_cell.length_a   1.000
_cell.length_b   1.000
_cell.length_c   1.000
_cell.angle_alpha   90.00
_cell.angle_beta   90.00
_cell.angle_gamma   90.00
#
_symmetry.space_group_name_H-M   'P 1'
#
loop_
_entity.id
_entity.type
_entity.pdbx_description
1 polymer ?
#
loop_
_entity_poly.entity_id
_entity_poly.type
_entity_poly.pdbx_seq_one_letter_code
_entity_poly.pdbx_strand_id
1 'polypeptide(L)'
;MIYALLGIAAAFCAYIQWGDEIPIPNFDHDINKKEAKYIHEVNKKAEKEKFERAKLNRNPSGYMTIEEYELLSTPKDRMTVEVDVPKTPIPADMVYVPQPAYKIVRYNNPPGSPEIELSKMFYQKRQQNAQGIVSPDFTKLVYPAVYYYPNSGSTACDLFVINLEEAKSNMDKILTANTIHKLSDPILSTDKTNDNYYTFRTLTPIDFNSDGSKLLVKEKIGNTRDGIWKTTPVVYDFSTGVSYDLIEVREAIIYYWKENKGLNLDDKRWDVYPLGFAADNSDWVIVNAVAYTGSTPVNLGTWKVSSKGEQSRLITFTNSEVQVSMNGYKLVKDGIVPSAITEKEQKELEKIEKAKVKQKKKEDKEEVKALEKSYKAKIKEMDAEFKESQKDYNLRRKIQGSTSGDEVLIKYKEIKAEQEAKKQQQLEKQREKELKALEKQKQKEEKKQQKELEKSNN
;
A
#
# COMPACT_ATOMS: atom_id res chain seq x y z
N MET A 1 -42.32 -33.40 -45.72
CA MET A 1 -42.20 -33.63 -44.26
C MET A 1 -42.46 -35.11 -43.85
N ILE A 2 -42.37 -36.07 -44.78
CA ILE A 2 -42.56 -37.51 -44.50
C ILE A 2 -41.22 -38.29 -44.62
N TYR A 3 -40.23 -37.76 -45.36
CA TYR A 3 -38.92 -38.40 -45.54
C TYR A 3 -37.92 -38.19 -44.38
N ALA A 4 -38.15 -37.20 -43.50
CA ALA A 4 -37.30 -37.00 -42.32
C ALA A 4 -37.67 -37.93 -41.15
N LEU A 5 -38.92 -38.41 -41.10
CA LEU A 5 -39.39 -39.36 -40.08
C LEU A 5 -38.96 -40.80 -40.38
N LEU A 6 -38.80 -41.16 -41.67
CA LEU A 6 -38.30 -42.48 -42.07
C LEU A 6 -36.80 -42.67 -41.79
N GLY A 7 -36.00 -41.61 -41.84
CA GLY A 7 -34.57 -41.66 -41.49
C GLY A 7 -34.31 -41.88 -40.00
N ILE A 8 -35.19 -41.36 -39.14
CA ILE A 8 -35.10 -41.55 -37.68
C ILE A 8 -35.60 -42.95 -37.27
N ALA A 9 -36.61 -43.49 -37.96
CA ALA A 9 -37.10 -44.85 -37.74
C ALA A 9 -36.08 -45.92 -38.17
N ALA A 10 -35.38 -45.72 -39.29
CA ALA A 10 -34.34 -46.66 -39.75
C ALA A 10 -33.10 -46.66 -38.82
N ALA A 11 -32.74 -45.51 -38.24
CA ALA A 11 -31.65 -45.43 -37.26
C ALA A 11 -32.01 -46.08 -35.92
N PHE A 12 -33.28 -46.02 -35.50
CA PHE A 12 -33.76 -46.74 -34.31
C PHE A 12 -33.86 -48.25 -34.52
N CYS A 13 -34.24 -48.72 -35.71
CA CYS A 13 -34.28 -50.16 -36.01
C CYS A 13 -32.87 -50.76 -36.16
N ALA A 14 -31.89 -50.01 -36.69
CA ALA A 14 -30.50 -50.46 -36.77
C ALA A 14 -29.80 -50.56 -35.40
N TYR A 15 -30.27 -49.81 -34.39
CA TYR A 15 -29.74 -49.92 -33.02
C TYR A 15 -30.29 -51.14 -32.25
N ILE A 16 -31.35 -51.79 -32.77
CA ILE A 16 -32.01 -52.93 -32.11
C ILE A 16 -31.51 -54.28 -32.64
N GLN A 17 -30.82 -54.32 -33.79
CA GLN A 17 -30.40 -55.57 -34.45
C GLN A 17 -28.92 -55.94 -34.31
N TRP A 18 -28.12 -55.18 -33.57
CA TRP A 18 -26.84 -55.68 -33.07
C TRP A 18 -27.04 -56.20 -31.65
N GLY A 19 -27.35 -57.50 -31.59
CA GLY A 19 -27.33 -58.26 -30.35
C GLY A 19 -25.91 -58.32 -29.82
N ASP A 20 -25.59 -57.39 -28.93
CA ASP A 20 -24.75 -57.71 -27.79
C ASP A 20 -25.70 -57.85 -26.60
N GLU A 21 -25.58 -58.97 -25.91
CA GLU A 21 -26.22 -59.25 -24.63
C GLU A 21 -26.28 -57.96 -23.81
N ILE A 22 -27.49 -57.46 -23.51
CA ILE A 22 -27.67 -56.46 -22.47
C ILE A 22 -26.99 -57.08 -21.25
N PRO A 23 -25.90 -56.52 -20.71
CA PRO A 23 -25.38 -57.02 -19.47
C PRO A 23 -26.49 -56.74 -18.47
N ILE A 24 -27.24 -57.79 -18.12
CA ILE A 24 -28.12 -57.79 -16.95
C ILE A 24 -27.26 -57.12 -15.89
N PRO A 25 -27.65 -55.94 -15.36
CA PRO A 25 -26.82 -55.26 -14.39
C PRO A 25 -26.67 -56.27 -13.27
N ASN A 26 -25.47 -56.84 -13.19
CA ASN A 26 -25.15 -57.84 -12.21
C ASN A 26 -25.26 -57.06 -10.91
N PHE A 27 -26.42 -57.13 -10.27
CA PHE A 27 -26.68 -56.43 -9.04
C PHE A 27 -25.76 -57.12 -8.05
N ASP A 28 -24.54 -56.59 -7.92
CA ASP A 28 -23.64 -56.94 -6.83
C ASP A 28 -24.46 -56.57 -5.58
N HIS A 29 -25.09 -57.59 -4.97
CA HIS A 29 -25.98 -57.45 -3.82
C HIS A 29 -25.22 -57.00 -2.55
N ASP A 30 -23.93 -56.69 -2.71
CA ASP A 30 -23.02 -56.24 -1.68
C ASP A 30 -23.19 -54.74 -1.42
N ILE A 31 -24.01 -54.43 -0.42
CA ILE A 31 -24.33 -53.07 0.03
C ILE A 31 -23.04 -52.27 0.33
N ASN A 32 -22.03 -52.92 0.93
CA ASN A 32 -20.76 -52.29 1.29
C ASN A 32 -19.97 -51.79 0.07
N LYS A 33 -19.99 -52.53 -1.05
CA LYS A 33 -19.32 -52.08 -2.27
C LYS A 33 -20.03 -50.90 -2.92
N LYS A 34 -21.36 -50.86 -2.85
CA LYS A 34 -22.17 -49.73 -3.35
C LYS A 34 -21.93 -48.48 -2.50
N GLU A 35 -21.89 -48.61 -1.18
CA GLU A 35 -21.56 -47.53 -0.26
C GLU A 35 -20.14 -47.00 -0.47
N ALA A 36 -19.15 -47.88 -0.58
CA ALA A 36 -17.76 -47.46 -0.85
C ALA A 36 -17.64 -46.72 -2.19
N LYS A 37 -18.34 -47.17 -3.24
CA LYS A 37 -18.38 -46.50 -4.54
C LYS A 37 -19.04 -45.13 -4.45
N TYR A 38 -20.15 -45.03 -3.72
CA TYR A 38 -20.84 -43.76 -3.48
C TYR A 38 -19.95 -42.76 -2.72
N ILE A 39 -19.30 -43.18 -1.63
CA ILE A 39 -18.37 -42.36 -0.85
C ILE A 39 -17.21 -41.86 -1.73
N HIS A 40 -16.66 -42.72 -2.59
CA HIS A 40 -15.61 -42.34 -3.54
C HIS A 40 -16.08 -41.27 -4.54
N GLU A 41 -17.29 -41.41 -5.09
CA GLU A 41 -17.88 -40.43 -6.00
C GLU A 41 -18.17 -39.09 -5.31
N VAL A 42 -18.63 -39.11 -4.05
CA VAL A 42 -18.81 -37.92 -3.21
C VAL A 42 -17.48 -37.22 -2.95
N ASN A 43 -16.43 -37.97 -2.60
CA ASN A 43 -15.10 -37.40 -2.37
C ASN A 43 -14.49 -36.78 -3.63
N LYS A 44 -14.69 -37.42 -4.80
CA LYS A 44 -14.31 -36.85 -6.10
C LYS A 44 -15.04 -35.55 -6.40
N LYS A 45 -16.35 -35.50 -6.09
CA LYS A 45 -17.16 -34.30 -6.28
C LYS A 45 -16.71 -33.17 -5.36
N ALA A 46 -16.44 -33.46 -4.09
CA ALA A 46 -15.91 -32.49 -3.12
C ALA A 46 -14.54 -31.94 -3.55
N GLU A 47 -13.65 -32.79 -4.09
CA GLU A 47 -12.35 -32.33 -4.58
C GLU A 47 -12.46 -31.50 -5.87
N LYS A 48 -13.44 -31.82 -6.74
CA LYS A 48 -13.78 -31.00 -7.90
C LYS A 48 -14.29 -29.61 -7.48
N GLU A 49 -15.18 -29.55 -6.49
CA GLU A 49 -15.69 -28.30 -5.93
C GLU A 49 -14.58 -27.46 -5.28
N LYS A 50 -13.64 -28.09 -4.56
CA LYS A 50 -12.45 -27.40 -4.02
C LYS A 50 -11.59 -26.79 -5.13
N PHE A 51 -11.37 -27.51 -6.23
CA PHE A 51 -10.65 -26.99 -7.39
C PHE A 51 -11.38 -25.83 -8.07
N GLU A 52 -12.70 -25.94 -8.27
CA GLU A 52 -13.51 -24.87 -8.86
C GLU A 52 -13.55 -23.63 -7.97
N ARG A 53 -13.69 -23.79 -6.66
CA ARG A 53 -13.60 -22.68 -5.68
C ARG A 53 -12.21 -22.03 -5.70
N ALA A 54 -11.14 -22.81 -5.70
CA ALA A 54 -9.78 -22.28 -5.80
C ALA A 54 -9.53 -21.52 -7.12
N LYS A 55 -10.21 -21.92 -8.21
CA LYS A 55 -10.16 -21.21 -9.50
C LYS A 55 -10.98 -19.92 -9.47
N LEU A 56 -12.14 -19.91 -8.83
CA LEU A 56 -13.01 -18.73 -8.70
C LEU A 56 -12.40 -17.64 -7.80
N ASN A 57 -11.81 -18.03 -6.66
CA ASN A 57 -11.18 -17.08 -5.72
C ASN A 57 -10.00 -16.29 -6.32
N ARG A 58 -9.48 -16.71 -7.48
CA ARG A 58 -8.39 -16.00 -8.18
C ARG A 58 -8.87 -14.80 -8.98
N ASN A 59 -10.08 -14.84 -9.51
CA ASN A 59 -10.72 -13.72 -10.19
C ASN A 59 -12.07 -13.50 -9.53
N PRO A 60 -12.14 -12.70 -8.46
CA PRO A 60 -13.38 -12.47 -7.73
C PRO A 60 -14.44 -11.96 -8.72
N SER A 61 -15.52 -12.73 -8.87
CA SER A 61 -16.72 -12.21 -9.53
C SER A 61 -17.17 -10.98 -8.75
N GLY A 62 -17.72 -9.96 -9.41
CA GLY A 62 -18.21 -8.76 -8.72
C GLY A 62 -19.30 -9.00 -7.64
N TYR A 63 -19.73 -10.24 -7.45
CA TYR A 63 -20.52 -10.70 -6.31
C TYR A 63 -19.58 -11.25 -5.23
N MET A 64 -19.59 -10.58 -4.08
CA MET A 64 -18.75 -10.88 -2.92
C MET A 64 -19.58 -11.61 -1.86
N THR A 65 -19.01 -12.66 -1.27
CA THR A 65 -19.60 -13.38 -0.14
C THR A 65 -19.48 -12.58 1.16
N ILE A 66 -20.29 -12.91 2.18
CA ILE A 66 -20.23 -12.24 3.50
C ILE A 66 -18.83 -12.39 4.12
N GLU A 67 -18.23 -13.57 4.01
CA GLU A 67 -16.88 -13.86 4.53
C GLU A 67 -15.80 -13.01 3.84
N GLU A 68 -15.89 -12.82 2.52
CA GLU A 68 -14.98 -11.95 1.76
C GLU A 68 -15.16 -10.47 2.14
N TYR A 69 -16.40 -10.03 2.40
CA TYR A 69 -16.68 -8.69 2.92
C TYR A 69 -16.07 -8.49 4.31
N GLU A 70 -16.22 -9.45 5.21
CA GLU A 70 -15.63 -9.42 6.55
C GLU A 70 -14.10 -9.36 6.47
N LEU A 71 -13.48 -10.15 5.59
CA LEU A 71 -12.03 -10.11 5.36
C LEU A 71 -11.56 -8.77 4.77
N LEU A 72 -12.27 -8.22 3.78
CA LEU A 72 -11.91 -6.93 3.17
C LEU A 72 -12.21 -5.72 4.08
N SER A 73 -13.17 -5.85 4.99
CA SER A 73 -13.50 -4.84 6.01
C SER A 73 -12.61 -4.94 7.25
N THR A 74 -11.75 -5.96 7.36
CA THR A 74 -10.72 -5.96 8.40
C THR A 74 -9.86 -4.69 8.28
N PRO A 75 -9.58 -4.00 9.40
CA PRO A 75 -8.75 -2.80 9.38
C PRO A 75 -7.36 -3.14 8.82
N LYS A 76 -7.07 -2.66 7.60
CA LYS A 76 -5.74 -2.74 7.02
C LYS A 76 -4.84 -1.70 7.67
N ASP A 77 -3.59 -2.06 7.89
CA ASP A 77 -2.59 -1.11 8.37
C ASP A 77 -2.40 -0.01 7.32
N ARG A 78 -2.71 1.23 7.73
CA ARG A 78 -2.64 2.43 6.87
C ARG A 78 -1.23 2.64 6.31
N MET A 79 -0.19 2.17 6.99
CA MET A 79 1.20 2.31 6.56
C MET A 79 1.58 1.35 5.42
N THR A 80 0.77 0.31 5.16
CA THR A 80 1.05 -0.73 4.15
C THR A 80 0.28 -0.55 2.84
N VAL A 81 -0.63 0.42 2.77
CA VAL A 81 -1.46 0.65 1.59
C VAL A 81 -0.65 1.39 0.53
N GLU A 82 -0.26 0.72 -0.55
CA GLU A 82 0.38 1.40 -1.68
C GLU A 82 -0.60 2.41 -2.32
N VAL A 83 -0.22 3.68 -2.30
CA VAL A 83 -0.97 4.76 -2.95
C VAL A 83 -0.33 5.07 -4.29
N ASP A 84 -1.08 4.81 -5.36
CA ASP A 84 -0.68 5.23 -6.70
C ASP A 84 -0.70 6.76 -6.82
N VAL A 85 0.32 7.31 -7.50
CA VAL A 85 0.34 8.74 -7.85
C VAL A 85 -0.90 9.06 -8.68
N PRO A 86 -1.71 10.06 -8.28
CA PRO A 86 -2.94 10.39 -8.99
C PRO A 86 -2.63 10.74 -10.45
N LYS A 87 -3.08 9.88 -11.38
CA LYS A 87 -2.95 10.11 -12.81
C LYS A 87 -3.90 11.25 -13.22
N THR A 88 -3.42 12.19 -14.01
CA THR A 88 -4.29 13.19 -14.64
C THR A 88 -5.28 12.48 -15.55
N PRO A 89 -6.61 12.72 -15.40
CA PRO A 89 -7.60 12.06 -16.24
C PRO A 89 -7.41 12.48 -17.69
N ILE A 90 -7.29 11.50 -18.58
CA ILE A 90 -7.18 11.70 -20.02
C ILE A 90 -8.61 11.66 -20.59
N PRO A 91 -9.17 12.76 -21.11
CA PRO A 91 -10.45 12.73 -21.78
C PRO A 91 -10.34 11.88 -23.05
N ALA A 92 -11.40 11.13 -23.37
CA ALA A 92 -11.40 10.12 -24.44
C ALA A 92 -11.05 10.70 -25.84
N ASP A 93 -11.29 11.99 -26.05
CA ASP A 93 -11.09 12.68 -27.33
C ASP A 93 -9.68 13.28 -27.51
N MET A 94 -8.82 13.26 -26.48
CA MET A 94 -7.47 13.83 -26.57
C MET A 94 -6.39 12.74 -26.66
N VAL A 95 -5.59 12.81 -27.73
CA VAL A 95 -4.41 11.97 -27.95
C VAL A 95 -3.30 12.25 -26.92
N TYR A 96 -3.24 13.49 -26.40
CA TYR A 96 -2.25 13.93 -25.44
C TYR A 96 -2.85 14.90 -24.43
N VAL A 97 -2.60 14.64 -23.14
CA VAL A 97 -2.83 15.60 -22.06
C VAL A 97 -1.48 16.01 -21.51
N PRO A 98 -1.14 17.32 -21.54
CA PRO A 98 0.12 17.80 -20.99
C PRO A 98 0.24 17.46 -19.51
N GLN A 99 1.28 16.69 -19.17
CA GLN A 99 1.56 16.34 -17.78
C GLN A 99 2.25 17.51 -17.09
N PRO A 100 1.83 17.89 -15.87
CA PRO A 100 2.51 18.93 -15.12
C PRO A 100 3.92 18.46 -14.77
N ALA A 101 4.91 19.27 -15.12
CA ALA A 101 6.26 19.10 -14.60
C ALA A 101 6.31 19.67 -13.18
N TYR A 102 7.05 19.02 -12.29
CA TYR A 102 7.21 19.46 -10.91
C TYR A 102 8.67 19.76 -10.61
N LYS A 103 8.89 20.77 -9.77
CA LYS A 103 10.22 21.13 -9.28
C LYS A 103 10.20 21.28 -7.76
N ILE A 104 11.28 20.81 -7.14
CA ILE A 104 11.54 21.02 -5.72
C ILE A 104 12.16 22.41 -5.56
N VAL A 105 11.53 23.24 -4.74
CA VAL A 105 12.02 24.59 -4.41
C VAL A 105 12.09 24.75 -2.89
N ARG A 106 12.87 25.73 -2.43
CA ARG A 106 12.91 26.09 -1.01
C ARG A 106 11.53 26.57 -0.57
N TYR A 107 11.08 26.08 0.59
CA TYR A 107 9.76 26.37 1.12
C TYR A 107 9.67 27.83 1.61
N ASN A 108 10.64 28.25 2.40
CA ASN A 108 10.73 29.56 3.06
C ASN A 108 11.52 30.60 2.24
N ASN A 109 11.16 30.82 0.98
CA ASN A 109 11.85 31.75 0.08
C ASN A 109 10.86 32.72 -0.59
N PRO A 110 10.85 34.02 -0.24
CA PRO A 110 11.74 34.67 0.75
C PRO A 110 11.43 34.29 2.21
N PRO A 111 12.35 34.53 3.17
CA PRO A 111 12.14 34.18 4.58
C PRO A 111 10.88 34.82 5.19
N GLY A 112 10.11 34.02 5.93
CA GLY A 112 8.85 34.43 6.58
C GLY A 112 7.63 34.47 5.65
N SER A 113 7.81 34.24 4.34
CA SER A 113 6.73 34.25 3.34
C SER A 113 5.67 33.15 3.43
N PRO A 114 5.91 31.95 4.01
CA PRO A 114 4.89 30.90 4.03
C PRO A 114 3.62 31.33 4.76
N GLU A 115 2.47 31.22 4.12
CA GLU A 115 1.15 31.52 4.68
C GLU A 115 0.13 30.48 4.21
N ILE A 116 -0.91 30.25 5.01
CA ILE A 116 -2.01 29.36 4.64
C ILE A 116 -3.06 30.17 3.87
N GLU A 117 -3.30 29.77 2.62
CA GLU A 117 -4.40 30.28 1.83
C GLU A 117 -5.59 29.30 1.88
N LEU A 118 -6.73 29.77 2.36
CA LEU A 118 -7.97 28.98 2.38
C LEU A 118 -8.73 29.12 1.06
N SER A 119 -9.09 27.99 0.46
CA SER A 119 -9.84 27.96 -0.79
C SER A 119 -11.30 28.37 -0.58
N LYS A 120 -11.97 28.84 -1.63
CA LYS A 120 -13.41 29.16 -1.59
C LYS A 120 -14.29 27.97 -1.15
N MET A 121 -13.83 26.75 -1.40
CA MET A 121 -14.52 25.51 -1.05
C MET A 121 -14.32 25.10 0.42
N PHE A 122 -13.42 25.76 1.16
CA PHE A 122 -13.09 25.44 2.54
C PHE A 122 -14.33 25.40 3.44
N TYR A 123 -15.18 26.43 3.37
CA TYR A 123 -16.38 26.52 4.21
C TYR A 123 -17.42 25.44 3.88
N GLN A 124 -17.43 24.94 2.64
CA GLN A 124 -18.32 23.85 2.23
C GLN A 124 -17.78 22.48 2.68
N LYS A 125 -16.49 22.23 2.46
CA LYS A 125 -15.82 20.97 2.83
C LYS A 125 -15.54 20.85 4.32
N ARG A 126 -15.56 21.96 5.05
CA ARG A 126 -15.26 22.10 6.49
C ARG A 126 -13.84 21.69 6.90
N GLN A 127 -13.02 21.27 5.95
CA GLN A 127 -11.63 20.90 6.16
C GLN A 127 -10.82 21.21 4.89
N GLN A 128 -9.59 21.68 5.09
CA GLN A 128 -8.60 21.82 4.03
C GLN A 128 -7.21 21.46 4.58
N ASN A 129 -6.51 20.60 3.86
CA ASN A 129 -5.08 20.36 4.10
C ASN A 129 -4.31 21.38 3.26
N ALA A 130 -3.48 22.21 3.89
CA ALA A 130 -2.65 23.17 3.17
C ALA A 130 -1.35 22.50 2.69
N GLN A 131 -0.58 23.23 1.88
CA GLN A 131 0.70 22.74 1.41
C GLN A 131 1.66 22.55 2.58
N GLY A 132 2.26 21.36 2.65
CA GLY A 132 3.24 21.02 3.67
C GLY A 132 4.67 21.41 3.30
N ILE A 133 5.55 21.29 4.30
CA ILE A 133 7.00 21.45 4.20
C ILE A 133 7.68 20.09 4.32
N VAL A 134 8.71 19.86 3.50
CA VAL A 134 9.53 18.65 3.53
C VAL A 134 10.82 18.93 4.28
N SER A 135 11.24 17.99 5.12
CA SER A 135 12.47 18.10 5.90
C SER A 135 13.72 18.13 4.99
N PRO A 136 14.85 18.69 5.48
CA PRO A 136 16.06 18.85 4.67
C PRO A 136 16.65 17.52 4.16
N ASP A 137 16.44 16.46 4.92
CA ASP A 137 16.85 15.08 4.66
C ASP A 137 15.81 14.26 3.85
N PHE A 138 14.66 14.85 3.50
CA PHE A 138 13.56 14.20 2.79
C PHE A 138 13.00 12.95 3.50
N THR A 139 13.10 12.88 4.83
CA THR A 139 12.52 11.77 5.60
C THR A 139 11.09 12.02 6.05
N LYS A 140 10.67 13.29 6.15
CA LYS A 140 9.35 13.66 6.68
C LYS A 140 8.73 14.81 5.91
N LEU A 141 7.40 14.81 5.83
CA LEU A 141 6.59 15.91 5.34
C LEU A 141 5.64 16.34 6.46
N VAL A 142 5.65 17.63 6.78
CA VAL A 142 4.78 18.22 7.79
C VAL A 142 3.76 19.11 7.12
N TYR A 143 2.48 18.91 7.39
CA TYR A 143 1.42 19.68 6.76
C TYR A 143 0.32 20.09 7.75
N PRO A 144 -0.26 21.29 7.60
CA PRO A 144 -1.37 21.73 8.42
C PRO A 144 -2.71 21.26 7.84
N ALA A 145 -3.59 20.78 8.72
CA ALA A 145 -4.98 20.48 8.45
C ALA A 145 -5.85 21.51 9.18
N VAL A 146 -6.52 22.39 8.41
CA VAL A 146 -7.41 23.42 8.93
C VAL A 146 -8.84 22.90 8.91
N TYR A 147 -9.55 23.10 10.00
CA TYR A 147 -10.95 22.72 10.19
C TYR A 147 -11.82 23.95 10.38
N TYR A 148 -13.04 23.90 9.86
CA TYR A 148 -14.05 24.93 10.06
C TYR A 148 -15.18 24.40 10.93
N TYR A 149 -15.53 25.16 11.96
CA TYR A 149 -16.63 24.87 12.89
C TYR A 149 -17.80 25.81 12.59
N PRO A 150 -18.86 25.35 11.90
CA PRO A 150 -19.96 26.21 11.47
C PRO A 150 -20.74 26.84 12.64
N ASN A 151 -20.83 26.14 13.77
CA ASN A 151 -21.61 26.59 14.93
C ASN A 151 -21.04 27.88 15.54
N SER A 152 -19.72 27.99 15.61
CA SER A 152 -19.02 29.18 16.12
C SER A 152 -18.53 30.09 14.99
N GLY A 153 -18.55 29.61 13.73
CA GLY A 153 -17.94 30.30 12.60
C GLY A 153 -16.41 30.36 12.70
N SER A 154 -15.80 29.47 13.49
CA SER A 154 -14.38 29.53 13.86
C SER A 154 -13.54 28.48 13.14
N THR A 155 -12.23 28.67 13.11
CA THR A 155 -11.27 27.67 12.61
C THR A 155 -10.38 27.13 13.71
N ALA A 156 -10.01 25.86 13.59
CA ALA A 156 -8.89 25.26 14.33
C ALA A 156 -7.93 24.60 13.34
N CYS A 157 -6.71 24.35 13.77
CA CYS A 157 -5.68 23.75 12.93
C CYS A 157 -4.91 22.70 13.71
N ASP A 158 -4.66 21.56 13.06
CA ASP A 158 -3.76 20.52 13.54
C ASP A 158 -2.58 20.41 12.58
N LEU A 159 -1.40 20.09 13.10
CA LEU A 159 -0.20 19.89 12.31
C LEU A 159 0.18 18.40 12.33
N PHE A 160 0.22 17.77 11.16
CA PHE A 160 0.49 16.33 11.02
C PHE A 160 1.82 16.07 10.32
N VAL A 161 2.38 14.89 10.60
CA VAL A 161 3.62 14.38 9.99
C VAL A 161 3.30 13.17 9.14
N ILE A 162 3.87 13.11 7.94
CA ILE A 162 3.92 11.94 7.07
C ILE A 162 5.38 11.52 6.95
N ASN A 163 5.67 10.26 7.27
CA ASN A 163 6.99 9.69 7.03
C ASN A 163 7.12 9.37 5.54
N LEU A 164 8.21 9.81 4.92
CA LEU A 164 8.49 9.61 3.50
C LEU A 164 9.29 8.32 3.30
N GLU A 165 8.93 7.54 2.28
CA GLU A 165 9.61 6.27 1.98
C GLU A 165 11.06 6.47 1.54
N GLU A 166 11.99 5.68 2.07
CA GLU A 166 13.42 5.87 1.78
C GLU A 166 13.84 5.43 0.36
N ALA A 167 13.16 4.42 -0.20
CA ALA A 167 13.57 3.74 -1.43
C ALA A 167 13.29 4.51 -2.75
N LYS A 168 12.52 5.61 -2.68
CA LYS A 168 12.10 6.39 -3.85
C LYS A 168 13.02 7.60 -4.11
N SER A 169 12.96 8.18 -5.31
CA SER A 169 13.61 9.47 -5.58
C SER A 169 12.99 10.59 -4.72
N ASN A 170 13.73 11.65 -4.40
CA ASN A 170 13.20 12.75 -3.57
C ASN A 170 11.92 13.39 -4.13
N MET A 171 11.78 13.42 -5.46
CA MET A 171 10.56 13.89 -6.13
C MET A 171 9.39 12.93 -5.89
N ASP A 172 9.61 11.63 -6.13
CA ASP A 172 8.59 10.61 -6.00
C ASP A 172 8.13 10.45 -4.54
N LYS A 173 9.06 10.57 -3.57
CA LYS A 173 8.74 10.60 -2.14
C LYS A 173 7.64 11.61 -1.83
N ILE A 174 7.79 12.83 -2.34
CA ILE A 174 6.84 13.93 -2.10
C ILE A 174 5.54 13.71 -2.87
N LEU A 175 5.60 13.22 -4.12
CA LEU A 175 4.42 12.97 -4.95
C LEU A 175 3.54 11.82 -4.44
N THR A 176 4.15 10.79 -3.84
CA THR A 176 3.41 9.66 -3.24
C THR A 176 2.98 9.92 -1.80
N ALA A 177 3.42 11.03 -1.19
CA ALA A 177 3.05 11.37 0.17
C ALA A 177 1.52 11.57 0.28
N ASN A 178 0.87 10.73 1.08
CA ASN A 178 -0.57 10.75 1.27
C ASN A 178 -0.92 10.86 2.75
N THR A 179 -1.98 11.61 3.04
CA THR A 179 -2.58 11.74 4.38
C THR A 179 -3.03 10.43 5.01
N ILE A 180 -3.15 9.33 4.25
CA ILE A 180 -3.37 7.98 4.78
C ILE A 180 -2.19 7.54 5.65
N HIS A 181 -0.95 7.90 5.26
CA HIS A 181 0.30 7.55 5.94
C HIS A 181 0.72 8.55 7.02
N LYS A 182 -0.18 9.46 7.41
CA LYS A 182 0.11 10.40 8.48
C LYS A 182 0.18 9.68 9.82
N LEU A 183 1.02 10.18 10.72
CA LEU A 183 0.97 9.81 12.13
C LEU A 183 -0.42 10.14 12.70
N SER A 184 -0.95 9.26 13.54
CA SER A 184 -2.31 9.37 14.10
C SER A 184 -2.50 10.67 14.85
N ASP A 185 -1.51 11.02 15.67
CA ASP A 185 -1.57 12.16 16.56
C ASP A 185 -0.88 13.37 15.92
N PRO A 186 -1.52 14.56 15.97
CA PRO A 186 -0.89 15.78 15.50
C PRO A 186 0.26 16.19 16.44
N ILE A 187 1.34 16.72 15.87
CA ILE A 187 2.48 17.23 16.64
C ILE A 187 2.18 18.57 17.33
N LEU A 188 1.25 19.34 16.76
CA LEU A 188 0.74 20.59 17.32
C LEU A 188 -0.75 20.70 17.00
N SER A 189 -1.53 21.26 17.91
CA SER A 189 -2.94 21.56 17.71
C SER A 189 -3.25 22.93 18.29
N THR A 190 -4.04 23.73 17.58
CA THR A 190 -4.59 24.95 18.16
C THR A 190 -5.70 24.60 19.14
N ASP A 191 -6.05 25.56 19.98
CA ASP A 191 -7.26 25.51 20.79
C ASP A 191 -8.52 25.25 19.92
N LYS A 192 -9.39 24.35 20.41
CA LYS A 192 -10.63 23.91 19.76
C LYS A 192 -11.88 24.35 20.53
N THR A 193 -11.73 25.18 21.56
CA THR A 193 -12.84 25.76 22.30
C THR A 193 -13.69 26.67 21.39
N ASN A 194 -14.99 26.63 21.62
CA ASN A 194 -16.00 27.36 20.83
C ASN A 194 -16.47 28.64 21.52
N ASP A 195 -15.75 29.11 22.54
CA ASP A 195 -16.20 30.20 23.41
C ASP A 195 -16.23 31.55 22.67
N ASN A 196 -15.42 31.67 21.61
CA ASN A 196 -15.28 32.88 20.81
C ASN A 196 -15.74 32.66 19.36
N TYR A 197 -16.79 33.36 18.97
CA TYR A 197 -17.34 33.33 17.61
C TYR A 197 -16.43 34.01 16.59
N TYR A 198 -16.40 33.47 15.36
CA TYR A 198 -15.66 33.99 14.21
C TYR A 198 -14.13 34.07 14.41
N THR A 199 -13.60 33.28 15.32
CA THR A 199 -12.16 33.23 15.59
C THR A 199 -11.45 32.37 14.55
N PHE A 200 -10.34 32.85 14.01
CA PHE A 200 -9.46 32.03 13.21
C PHE A 200 -8.22 31.67 14.02
N ARG A 201 -7.89 30.38 14.01
CA ARG A 201 -6.66 29.81 14.57
C ARG A 201 -6.01 28.96 13.50
N THR A 202 -4.74 29.24 13.20
CA THR A 202 -4.00 28.55 12.14
C THR A 202 -2.56 28.29 12.57
N LEU A 203 -2.02 27.12 12.21
CA LEU A 203 -0.62 26.75 12.40
C LEU A 203 0.05 26.66 11.04
N THR A 204 1.01 27.54 10.77
CA THR A 204 1.75 27.53 9.50
C THR A 204 3.19 27.11 9.77
N PRO A 205 3.66 25.96 9.25
CA PRO A 205 5.09 25.64 9.31
C PRO A 205 5.86 26.67 8.49
N ILE A 206 7.00 27.10 9.00
CA ILE A 206 7.86 28.14 8.38
C ILE A 206 9.09 27.47 7.80
N ASP A 207 9.89 26.84 8.65
CA ASP A 207 11.10 26.16 8.19
C ASP A 207 11.62 25.14 9.21
N PHE A 208 12.44 24.21 8.74
CA PHE A 208 13.26 23.35 9.58
C PHE A 208 14.56 24.04 9.96
N ASN A 209 15.17 23.63 11.06
CA ASN A 209 16.58 23.90 11.29
C ASN A 209 17.46 23.05 10.34
N SER A 210 18.77 23.28 10.37
CA SER A 210 19.73 22.73 9.39
C SER A 210 19.78 21.19 9.36
N ASP A 211 19.65 20.55 10.52
CA ASP A 211 19.66 19.09 10.68
C ASP A 211 18.25 18.45 10.58
N GLY A 212 17.19 19.25 10.52
CA GLY A 212 15.80 18.79 10.52
C GLY A 212 15.28 18.29 11.87
N SER A 213 16.01 18.47 12.97
CA SER A 213 15.60 18.05 14.31
C SER A 213 14.53 18.95 14.94
N LYS A 214 14.38 20.19 14.45
CA LYS A 214 13.40 21.17 14.92
C LYS A 214 12.61 21.78 13.76
N LEU A 215 11.34 22.08 14.01
CA LEU A 215 10.46 22.80 13.09
C LEU A 215 9.99 24.10 13.74
N LEU A 216 10.17 25.21 13.03
CA LEU A 216 9.57 26.49 13.38
C LEU A 216 8.18 26.58 12.75
N VAL A 217 7.19 26.90 13.57
CA VAL A 217 5.79 27.07 13.22
C VAL A 217 5.34 28.44 13.72
N LYS A 218 4.43 29.10 13.01
CA LYS A 218 3.69 30.23 13.55
C LYS A 218 2.26 29.84 13.82
N GLU A 219 1.82 30.07 15.05
CA GLU A 219 0.41 30.10 15.39
C GLU A 219 -0.12 31.52 15.18
N LYS A 220 -1.17 31.66 14.39
CA LYS A 220 -1.92 32.92 14.25
C LYS A 220 -3.30 32.78 14.85
N ILE A 221 -3.63 33.70 15.73
CA ILE A 221 -4.94 33.83 16.36
C ILE A 221 -5.50 35.20 16.05
N GLY A 222 -6.77 35.24 15.66
CA GLY A 222 -7.48 36.50 15.45
C GLY A 222 -8.97 36.29 15.26
N ASN A 223 -9.63 37.35 14.81
CA ASN A 223 -11.05 37.33 14.48
C ASN A 223 -11.25 37.79 13.05
N THR A 224 -12.18 37.15 12.34
CA THR A 224 -12.50 37.48 10.94
C THR A 224 -12.89 38.97 10.76
N ARG A 225 -13.42 39.62 11.81
CA ARG A 225 -13.83 41.03 11.79
C ARG A 225 -12.79 42.01 12.34
N ASP A 226 -12.03 41.62 13.37
CA ASP A 226 -11.05 42.47 14.05
C ASP A 226 -9.60 42.27 13.55
N GLY A 227 -9.38 41.26 12.71
CA GLY A 227 -8.06 40.90 12.19
C GLY A 227 -7.23 40.09 13.18
N ILE A 228 -5.90 40.12 12.99
CA ILE A 228 -4.94 39.30 13.74
C ILE A 228 -4.71 39.88 15.14
N TRP A 229 -5.00 39.09 16.17
CA TRP A 229 -4.74 39.46 17.56
C TRP A 229 -3.29 39.20 17.97
N LYS A 230 -2.77 38.02 17.58
CA LYS A 230 -1.44 37.57 18.00
C LYS A 230 -0.90 36.54 17.01
N THR A 231 0.36 36.71 16.63
CA THR A 231 1.21 35.66 16.07
C THR A 231 2.20 35.19 17.13
N THR A 232 2.22 33.89 17.41
CA THR A 232 3.15 33.23 18.34
C THR A 232 4.09 32.33 17.53
N PRO A 233 5.41 32.58 17.54
CA PRO A 233 6.37 31.60 17.05
C PRO A 233 6.43 30.40 18.00
N VAL A 234 6.40 29.20 17.44
CA VAL A 234 6.45 27.93 18.17
C VAL A 234 7.54 27.06 17.56
N VAL A 235 8.43 26.51 18.39
CA VAL A 235 9.44 25.54 17.94
C VAL A 235 9.06 24.16 18.42
N TYR A 236 8.90 23.21 17.50
CA TYR A 236 8.71 21.80 17.81
C TYR A 236 10.03 21.05 17.67
N ASP A 237 10.43 20.32 18.69
CA ASP A 237 11.63 19.47 18.69
C ASP A 237 11.23 18.00 18.49
N PHE A 238 11.60 17.42 17.35
CA PHE A 238 11.27 16.03 17.01
C PHE A 238 12.04 15.00 17.84
N SER A 239 13.17 15.38 18.44
CA SER A 239 13.99 14.46 19.23
C SER A 239 13.39 14.24 20.61
N THR A 240 12.79 15.28 21.19
CA THR A 240 12.15 15.24 22.51
C THR A 240 10.62 15.12 22.45
N GLY A 241 10.02 15.46 21.31
CA GLY A 241 8.56 15.52 21.15
C GLY A 241 7.91 16.72 21.84
N VAL A 242 8.70 17.73 22.22
CA VAL A 242 8.26 18.90 22.98
C VAL A 242 8.14 20.13 22.08
N SER A 243 7.11 20.94 22.33
CA SER A 243 6.94 22.26 21.72
C SER A 243 7.27 23.39 22.69
N TYR A 244 7.90 24.44 22.19
CA TYR A 244 8.26 25.65 22.93
C TYR A 244 7.58 26.85 22.29
N ASP A 245 6.67 27.49 23.02
CA ASP A 245 6.06 28.74 22.62
C ASP A 245 7.00 29.89 22.94
N LEU A 246 7.46 30.62 21.92
CA LEU A 246 8.46 31.68 22.11
C LEU A 246 7.79 33.00 22.52
N ILE A 247 7.08 32.99 23.65
CA ILE A 247 6.30 34.13 24.15
C ILE A 247 7.20 35.26 24.67
N GLU A 248 8.39 34.92 25.16
CA GLU A 248 9.36 35.81 25.80
C GLU A 248 9.85 36.89 24.85
N VAL A 249 9.84 36.62 23.54
CA VAL A 249 10.24 37.62 22.55
C VAL A 249 9.30 38.82 22.55
N ARG A 250 7.99 38.61 22.79
CA ARG A 250 7.03 39.71 22.86
C ARG A 250 7.26 40.55 24.10
N GLU A 251 7.48 39.92 25.24
CA GLU A 251 7.78 40.60 26.50
C GLU A 251 9.06 41.44 26.41
N ALA A 252 10.11 40.88 25.79
CA ALA A 252 11.36 41.60 25.57
C ALA A 252 11.18 42.84 24.67
N ILE A 253 10.35 42.73 23.62
CA ILE A 253 10.03 43.86 22.73
C ILE A 253 9.25 44.94 23.49
N ILE A 254 8.21 44.57 24.24
CA ILE A 254 7.42 45.50 25.06
C ILE A 254 8.32 46.24 26.05
N TYR A 255 9.13 45.48 26.80
CA TYR A 255 10.05 46.03 27.78
C TYR A 255 11.03 47.01 27.14
N TYR A 256 11.66 46.63 26.03
CA TYR A 256 12.62 47.51 25.36
C TYR A 256 11.99 48.83 24.92
N TRP A 257 10.83 48.80 24.25
CA TRP A 257 10.19 50.01 23.73
C TRP A 257 9.65 50.90 24.86
N LYS A 258 9.18 50.31 25.95
CA LYS A 258 8.76 51.06 27.13
C LYS A 258 9.93 51.76 27.80
N GLU A 259 10.99 51.02 28.14
CA GLU A 259 12.11 51.56 28.93
C GLU A 259 13.07 52.44 28.12
N ASN A 260 13.31 52.12 26.85
CA ASN A 260 14.31 52.83 26.04
C ASN A 260 13.72 53.91 25.13
N LYS A 261 12.42 53.81 24.80
CA LYS A 261 11.75 54.72 23.85
C LYS A 261 10.50 55.40 24.42
N GLY A 262 10.09 55.07 25.65
CA GLY A 262 8.90 55.64 26.28
C GLY A 262 7.59 55.27 25.58
N LEU A 263 7.58 54.21 24.76
CA LEU A 263 6.41 53.79 23.99
C LEU A 263 5.75 52.59 24.66
N ASN A 264 4.50 52.76 25.10
CA ASN A 264 3.69 51.64 25.55
C ASN A 264 3.09 50.89 24.35
N LEU A 265 3.56 49.67 24.11
CA LEU A 265 3.08 48.84 23.00
C LEU A 265 1.74 48.16 23.30
N ASP A 266 1.33 48.06 24.57
CA ASP A 266 0.04 47.47 24.95
C ASP A 266 -1.15 48.29 24.41
N ASP A 267 -0.95 49.60 24.23
CA ASP A 267 -1.95 50.53 23.68
C ASP A 267 -1.92 50.59 22.14
N LYS A 268 -1.10 49.76 21.48
CA LYS A 268 -0.86 49.80 20.04
C LYS A 268 -1.15 48.44 19.40
N ARG A 269 -1.60 48.47 18.13
CA ARG A 269 -1.71 47.24 17.34
C ARG A 269 -0.35 46.91 16.74
N TRP A 270 0.25 45.81 17.17
CA TRP A 270 1.53 45.33 16.67
C TRP A 270 1.59 43.80 16.70
N ASP A 271 2.50 43.22 15.94
CA ASP A 271 2.67 41.77 15.88
C ASP A 271 4.12 41.35 15.60
N VAL A 272 4.38 40.05 15.76
CA VAL A 272 5.69 39.43 15.53
C VAL A 272 5.61 38.46 14.36
N TYR A 273 6.52 38.62 13.41
CA TYR A 273 6.63 37.81 12.21
C TYR A 273 7.89 36.95 12.26
N PRO A 274 7.77 35.65 12.58
CA PRO A 274 8.91 34.74 12.50
C PRO A 274 9.40 34.59 11.06
N LEU A 275 10.70 34.79 10.85
CA LEU A 275 11.35 34.72 9.54
C LEU A 275 11.95 33.34 9.28
N GLY A 276 12.49 32.69 10.31
CA GLY A 276 13.16 31.39 10.21
C GLY A 276 14.25 31.22 11.28
N PHE A 277 15.01 30.14 11.19
CA PHE A 277 16.21 29.94 12.03
C PHE A 277 17.38 30.77 11.51
N ALA A 278 18.22 31.28 12.42
CA ALA A 278 19.41 32.02 12.05
C ALA A 278 20.40 31.11 11.27
N ALA A 279 20.99 31.66 10.21
CA ALA A 279 21.86 30.89 9.32
C ALA A 279 23.20 30.51 9.98
N ASP A 280 23.68 31.33 10.93
CA ASP A 280 24.91 31.12 11.68
C ASP A 280 24.74 30.16 12.86
N ASN A 281 23.57 30.17 13.51
CA ASN A 281 23.26 29.30 14.63
C ASN A 281 21.77 28.93 14.68
N SER A 282 21.48 27.66 14.43
CA SER A 282 20.13 27.10 14.41
C SER A 282 19.39 27.08 15.75
N ASP A 283 20.07 27.38 16.87
CA ASP A 283 19.41 27.53 18.18
C ASP A 283 18.74 28.90 18.33
N TRP A 284 18.92 29.81 17.36
CA TRP A 284 18.25 31.10 17.35
C TRP A 284 17.17 31.16 16.27
N VAL A 285 16.00 31.64 16.65
CA VAL A 285 14.89 31.98 15.75
C VAL A 285 14.89 33.49 15.55
N ILE A 286 14.85 33.92 14.29
CA ILE A 286 14.78 35.33 13.92
C ILE A 286 13.32 35.71 13.72
N VAL A 287 12.92 36.83 14.33
CA VAL A 287 11.58 37.39 14.21
C VAL A 287 11.64 38.88 13.89
N ASN A 288 10.70 39.37 13.11
CA ASN A 288 10.55 40.78 12.83
C ASN A 288 9.29 41.33 13.51
N ALA A 289 9.44 42.39 14.29
CA ALA A 289 8.31 43.00 15.01
C ALA A 289 7.80 44.22 14.23
N VAL A 290 6.49 44.35 14.09
CA VAL A 290 5.89 45.41 13.26
C VAL A 290 4.65 45.98 13.93
N ALA A 291 4.54 47.31 13.98
CA ALA A 291 3.35 48.04 14.42
C ALA A 291 2.49 48.49 13.24
N TYR A 292 1.17 48.34 13.35
CA TYR A 292 0.22 48.77 12.32
C TYR A 292 -0.32 50.16 12.67
N THR A 293 0.07 51.16 11.89
CA THR A 293 -0.27 52.59 12.11
C THR A 293 -1.24 53.14 11.05
N GLY A 294 -1.94 52.25 10.33
CA GLY A 294 -3.01 52.60 9.39
C GLY A 294 -2.56 52.93 7.95
N SER A 295 -1.34 53.42 7.75
CA SER A 295 -0.79 53.65 6.39
C SER A 295 0.33 52.67 6.07
N THR A 296 1.49 52.86 6.67
CA THR A 296 2.67 52.01 6.46
C THR A 296 3.07 51.36 7.78
N PRO A 297 3.15 50.04 7.86
CA PRO A 297 3.60 49.37 9.07
C PRO A 297 5.00 49.84 9.48
N VAL A 298 5.20 50.11 10.77
CA VAL A 298 6.47 50.60 11.32
C VAL A 298 7.24 49.41 11.88
N ASN A 299 8.49 49.24 11.46
CA ASN A 299 9.35 48.20 12.00
C ASN A 299 9.75 48.53 13.45
N LEU A 300 9.41 47.64 14.38
CA LEU A 300 9.78 47.69 15.80
C LEU A 300 11.13 47.00 16.09
N GLY A 301 11.79 46.54 15.05
CA GLY A 301 13.09 45.87 15.06
C GLY A 301 12.99 44.41 14.64
N THR A 302 14.13 43.89 14.19
CA THR A 302 14.37 42.47 14.01
C THR A 302 15.10 41.94 15.25
N TRP A 303 14.57 40.86 15.80
CA TRP A 303 14.97 40.25 17.06
C TRP A 303 15.35 38.80 16.81
N LYS A 304 16.17 38.26 17.72
CA LYS A 304 16.36 36.81 17.84
C LYS A 304 15.95 36.34 19.22
N VAL A 305 15.38 35.14 19.26
CA VAL A 305 15.01 34.44 20.47
C VAL A 305 15.58 33.03 20.41
N SER A 306 16.04 32.48 21.54
CA SER A 306 16.51 31.10 21.56
C SER A 306 15.37 30.14 21.22
N SER A 307 15.68 28.97 20.66
CA SER A 307 14.67 28.00 20.22
C SER A 307 13.80 27.45 21.34
N LYS A 308 14.14 27.76 22.60
CA LYS A 308 13.42 27.39 23.82
C LYS A 308 12.79 28.59 24.55
N GLY A 309 12.92 29.81 24.03
CA GLY A 309 12.36 31.03 24.65
C GLY A 309 13.23 31.71 25.72
N GLU A 310 14.29 31.05 26.19
CA GLU A 310 15.11 31.49 27.33
C GLU A 310 15.78 32.87 27.18
N GLN A 311 16.15 33.27 25.96
CA GLN A 311 16.86 34.53 25.72
C GLN A 311 16.34 35.24 24.50
N SER A 312 16.13 36.55 24.60
CA SER A 312 15.73 37.42 23.49
C SER A 312 16.70 38.59 23.32
N ARG A 313 17.07 38.92 22.08
CA ARG A 313 18.03 39.99 21.76
C ARG A 313 17.60 40.75 20.51
N LEU A 314 17.71 42.08 20.55
CA LEU A 314 17.58 42.91 19.36
C LEU A 314 18.79 42.69 18.43
N ILE A 315 18.53 42.52 17.14
CA ILE A 315 19.57 42.47 16.10
C ILE A 315 19.73 43.86 15.48
N THR A 316 18.64 44.44 15.00
CA THR A 316 18.67 45.71 14.28
C THR A 316 17.28 46.36 14.23
N PHE A 317 17.23 47.68 14.08
CA PHE A 317 16.01 48.43 13.76
C PHE A 317 15.79 48.65 12.26
N THR A 318 16.82 48.41 11.45
CA THR A 318 16.74 48.59 10.00
C THR A 318 16.15 47.35 9.35
N ASN A 319 15.43 47.52 8.25
CA ASN A 319 15.00 46.41 7.37
C ASN A 319 16.17 45.77 6.60
N SER A 320 17.38 45.78 7.17
CA SER A 320 18.57 45.19 6.56
C SER A 320 18.43 43.67 6.48
N GLU A 321 18.98 43.08 5.43
CA GLU A 321 18.94 41.63 5.22
C GLU A 321 19.60 40.90 6.38
N VAL A 322 18.78 40.19 7.17
CA VAL A 322 19.26 39.26 8.18
C VAL A 322 19.39 37.88 7.53
N GLN A 323 20.50 37.20 7.80
CA GLN A 323 20.78 35.88 7.24
C GLN A 323 19.91 34.82 7.94
N VAL A 324 18.86 34.39 7.23
CA VAL A 324 17.92 33.37 7.68
C VAL A 324 18.14 32.10 6.85
N SER A 325 18.18 30.95 7.53
CA SER A 325 18.28 29.65 6.85
C SER A 325 16.99 29.31 6.09
N MET A 326 17.12 28.52 5.03
CA MET A 326 16.05 28.09 4.15
C MET A 326 16.20 26.60 3.88
N ASN A 327 15.87 25.76 4.86
CA ASN A 327 16.28 24.35 4.86
C ASN A 327 15.21 23.43 4.24
N GLY A 328 13.94 23.71 4.51
CA GLY A 328 12.82 22.91 4.03
C GLY A 328 12.46 23.16 2.57
N TYR A 329 11.73 22.20 2.01
CA TYR A 329 11.37 22.17 0.59
C TYR A 329 9.85 22.06 0.37
N LYS A 330 9.39 22.51 -0.81
CA LYS A 330 8.06 22.23 -1.36
C LYS A 330 8.12 21.84 -2.81
N LEU A 331 7.03 21.23 -3.26
CA LEU A 331 6.80 20.95 -4.66
C LEU A 331 5.97 22.04 -5.33
N VAL A 332 6.46 22.55 -6.45
CA VAL A 332 5.76 23.55 -7.27
C VAL A 332 5.67 23.02 -8.70
N LYS A 333 4.54 23.34 -9.36
CA LYS A 333 4.37 23.05 -10.80
C LYS A 333 5.27 23.98 -11.60
N ASP A 334 6.18 23.41 -12.38
CA ASP A 334 7.17 24.12 -13.19
C ASP A 334 6.93 23.83 -14.68
N GLY A 335 5.74 24.19 -15.15
CA GLY A 335 5.35 24.03 -16.55
C GLY A 335 4.83 22.64 -16.93
N ILE A 336 5.07 22.27 -18.19
CA ILE A 336 4.53 21.08 -18.85
C ILE A 336 5.71 20.27 -19.39
N VAL A 337 5.68 18.95 -19.21
CA VAL A 337 6.70 18.05 -19.77
C VAL A 337 6.66 18.13 -21.31
N PRO A 338 7.79 18.41 -22.01
CA PRO A 338 7.80 18.51 -23.47
C PRO A 338 7.31 17.23 -24.15
N SER A 339 6.36 17.36 -25.08
CA SER A 339 5.63 16.25 -25.70
C SER A 339 6.51 15.18 -26.38
N ALA A 340 7.69 15.56 -26.90
CA ALA A 340 8.62 14.64 -27.56
C ALA A 340 9.24 13.59 -26.61
N ILE A 341 9.37 13.93 -25.33
CA ILE A 341 9.85 13.03 -24.27
C ILE A 341 8.69 12.13 -23.82
N THR A 342 7.50 12.74 -23.64
CA THR A 342 6.30 12.02 -23.19
C THR A 342 5.84 10.97 -24.18
N GLU A 343 5.86 11.19 -25.51
CA GLU A 343 5.43 10.14 -26.46
C GLU A 343 6.35 8.90 -26.44
N LYS A 344 7.66 9.09 -26.24
CA LYS A 344 8.62 7.98 -26.15
C LYS A 344 8.49 7.24 -24.82
N GLU A 345 8.43 7.97 -23.72
CA GLU A 345 8.23 7.42 -22.38
C GLU A 345 6.85 6.78 -22.22
N GLN A 346 5.81 7.32 -22.86
CA GLN A 346 4.45 6.76 -22.86
C GLN A 346 4.39 5.50 -23.72
N LYS A 347 5.10 5.44 -24.86
CA LYS A 347 5.29 4.18 -25.62
C LYS A 347 6.08 3.15 -24.82
N GLU A 348 7.06 3.56 -24.02
CA GLU A 348 7.80 2.66 -23.13
C GLU A 348 6.97 2.19 -21.94
N LEU A 349 6.24 3.09 -21.28
CA LEU A 349 5.29 2.78 -20.21
C LEU A 349 4.17 1.88 -20.72
N GLU A 350 3.60 2.14 -21.89
CA GLU A 350 2.64 1.23 -22.52
C GLU A 350 3.28 -0.13 -22.82
N LYS A 351 4.53 -0.18 -23.28
CA LYS A 351 5.24 -1.45 -23.49
C LYS A 351 5.47 -2.18 -22.16
N ILE A 352 5.82 -1.47 -21.09
CA ILE A 352 6.04 -1.99 -19.74
C ILE A 352 4.72 -2.46 -19.14
N GLU A 353 3.64 -1.69 -19.22
CA GLU A 353 2.30 -2.07 -18.77
C GLU A 353 1.77 -3.25 -19.59
N LYS A 354 1.90 -3.24 -20.91
CA LYS A 354 1.56 -4.39 -21.77
C LYS A 354 2.42 -5.61 -21.44
N ALA A 355 3.69 -5.44 -21.10
CA ALA A 355 4.58 -6.52 -20.67
C ALA A 355 4.18 -7.06 -19.29
N LYS A 356 3.90 -6.21 -18.31
CA LYS A 356 3.39 -6.58 -16.98
C LYS A 356 2.05 -7.30 -17.07
N VAL A 357 1.12 -6.82 -17.91
CA VAL A 357 -0.17 -7.50 -18.16
C VAL A 357 0.05 -8.84 -18.85
N LYS A 358 0.97 -8.93 -19.82
CA LYS A 358 1.33 -10.21 -20.45
C LYS A 358 2.00 -11.17 -19.46
N GLN A 359 2.81 -10.67 -18.55
CA GLN A 359 3.49 -11.44 -17.52
C GLN A 359 2.49 -11.96 -16.48
N LYS A 360 1.63 -11.09 -15.93
CA LYS A 360 0.51 -11.50 -15.07
C LYS A 360 -0.36 -12.55 -15.75
N LYS A 361 -0.75 -12.36 -17.01
CA LYS A 361 -1.50 -13.37 -17.78
C LYS A 361 -0.75 -14.70 -17.99
N LYS A 362 0.58 -14.70 -17.97
CA LYS A 362 1.40 -15.93 -18.05
C LYS A 362 1.48 -16.61 -16.68
N GLU A 363 1.82 -15.86 -15.63
CA GLU A 363 1.82 -16.31 -14.23
C GLU A 363 0.45 -16.89 -13.86
N ASP A 364 -0.64 -16.21 -14.23
CA ASP A 364 -2.00 -16.66 -14.00
C ASP A 364 -2.25 -18.04 -14.65
N LYS A 365 -1.83 -18.19 -15.91
CA LYS A 365 -1.97 -19.44 -16.67
C LYS A 365 -1.11 -20.56 -16.09
N GLU A 366 0.09 -20.27 -15.60
CA GLU A 366 0.99 -21.26 -14.99
C GLU A 366 0.43 -21.75 -13.66
N GLU A 367 -0.10 -20.85 -12.83
CA GLU A 367 -0.80 -21.20 -11.60
C GLU A 367 -2.09 -22.01 -11.88
N VAL A 368 -2.87 -21.67 -12.92
CA VAL A 368 -4.05 -22.49 -13.30
C VAL A 368 -3.59 -23.91 -13.67
N LYS A 369 -2.52 -24.03 -14.46
CA LYS A 369 -1.97 -25.33 -14.85
C LYS A 369 -1.44 -26.12 -13.63
N ALA A 370 -0.84 -25.44 -12.66
CA ALA A 370 -0.37 -26.07 -11.42
C ALA A 370 -1.55 -26.62 -10.60
N LEU A 371 -2.63 -25.84 -10.45
CA LEU A 371 -3.87 -26.29 -9.79
C LEU A 371 -4.53 -27.45 -10.54
N GLU A 372 -4.57 -27.43 -11.87
CA GLU A 372 -5.09 -28.57 -12.64
C GLU A 372 -4.23 -29.83 -12.47
N LYS A 373 -2.91 -29.68 -12.39
CA LYS A 373 -1.99 -30.80 -12.20
C LYS A 373 -2.15 -31.41 -10.80
N SER A 374 -2.27 -30.59 -9.76
CA SER A 374 -2.50 -31.07 -8.39
C SER A 374 -3.86 -31.76 -8.25
N TYR A 375 -4.93 -31.18 -8.82
CA TYR A 375 -6.25 -31.81 -8.89
C TYR A 375 -6.19 -33.18 -9.59
N LYS A 376 -5.59 -33.26 -10.79
CA LYS A 376 -5.47 -34.52 -11.54
C LYS A 376 -4.63 -35.57 -10.79
N ALA A 377 -3.59 -35.15 -10.07
CA ALA A 377 -2.77 -36.06 -9.26
C ALA A 377 -3.60 -36.65 -8.11
N LYS A 378 -4.36 -35.81 -7.39
CA LYS A 378 -5.18 -36.24 -6.26
C LYS A 378 -6.36 -37.12 -6.67
N ILE A 379 -6.98 -36.85 -7.81
CA ILE A 379 -8.01 -37.75 -8.38
C ILE A 379 -7.42 -39.13 -8.71
N LYS A 380 -6.20 -39.18 -9.27
CA LYS A 380 -5.50 -40.44 -9.56
C LYS A 380 -5.14 -41.21 -8.28
N GLU A 381 -4.70 -40.51 -7.24
CA GLU A 381 -4.40 -41.09 -5.92
C GLU A 381 -5.66 -41.71 -5.31
N MET A 382 -6.75 -40.94 -5.22
CA MET A 382 -8.04 -41.47 -4.74
C MET A 382 -8.52 -42.68 -5.57
N ASP A 383 -8.35 -42.66 -6.88
CA ASP A 383 -8.69 -43.80 -7.74
C ASP A 383 -7.81 -45.04 -7.51
N ALA A 384 -6.54 -44.84 -7.16
CA ALA A 384 -5.63 -45.93 -6.82
C ALA A 384 -6.00 -46.55 -5.46
N GLU A 385 -6.24 -45.71 -4.45
CA GLU A 385 -6.68 -46.12 -3.11
C GLU A 385 -8.02 -46.86 -3.15
N PHE A 386 -8.98 -46.37 -3.94
CA PHE A 386 -10.27 -47.03 -4.12
C PHE A 386 -10.13 -48.41 -4.78
N LYS A 387 -9.24 -48.55 -5.77
CA LYS A 387 -8.96 -49.86 -6.39
C LYS A 387 -8.27 -50.82 -5.43
N GLU A 388 -7.37 -50.31 -4.59
CA GLU A 388 -6.68 -51.12 -3.58
C GLU A 388 -7.64 -51.59 -2.49
N SER A 389 -8.51 -50.70 -2.00
CA SER A 389 -9.53 -51.06 -1.01
C SER A 389 -10.56 -52.05 -1.56
N GLN A 390 -10.97 -51.93 -2.83
CA GLN A 390 -11.82 -52.94 -3.48
C GLN A 390 -11.12 -54.30 -3.59
N LYS A 391 -9.83 -54.33 -3.92
CA LYS A 391 -9.06 -55.58 -3.97
C LYS A 391 -8.93 -56.22 -2.60
N ASP A 392 -8.65 -55.42 -1.57
CA ASP A 392 -8.57 -55.88 -0.17
C ASP A 392 -9.91 -56.43 0.30
N TYR A 393 -11.01 -55.72 0.01
CA TYR A 393 -12.37 -56.14 0.33
C TYR A 393 -12.74 -57.48 -0.34
N ASN A 394 -12.47 -57.60 -1.65
CA ASN A 394 -12.71 -58.85 -2.39
C ASN A 394 -11.87 -60.02 -1.84
N LEU A 395 -10.64 -59.75 -1.41
CA LEU A 395 -9.76 -60.75 -0.79
C LEU A 395 -10.32 -61.22 0.55
N ARG A 396 -10.73 -60.30 1.43
CA ARG A 396 -11.35 -60.63 2.73
C ARG A 396 -12.62 -61.45 2.57
N ARG A 397 -13.50 -61.05 1.65
CA ARG A 397 -14.74 -61.79 1.33
C ARG A 397 -14.45 -63.20 0.83
N LYS A 398 -13.42 -63.38 -0.02
CA LYS A 398 -13.01 -64.70 -0.53
C LYS A 398 -12.51 -65.64 0.58
N ILE A 399 -11.83 -65.10 1.59
CA ILE A 399 -11.29 -65.87 2.73
C ILE A 399 -12.39 -66.17 3.77
N GLN A 400 -13.34 -65.25 4.00
CA GLN A 400 -14.47 -65.46 4.90
C GLN A 400 -15.43 -66.57 4.45
N GLY A 401 -15.54 -66.84 3.14
CA GLY A 401 -16.39 -67.90 2.61
C GLY A 401 -15.83 -69.32 2.76
N SER A 402 -14.59 -69.51 3.25
CA SER A 402 -13.89 -70.80 3.17
C SER A 402 -13.51 -71.47 4.50
N THR A 403 -13.62 -70.81 5.67
CA THR A 403 -13.04 -71.32 6.94
C THR A 403 -13.61 -70.63 8.20
N SER A 404 -13.42 -71.21 9.41
CA SER A 404 -13.88 -70.66 10.70
C SER A 404 -13.03 -69.46 11.18
N GLY A 405 -13.58 -68.66 12.12
CA GLY A 405 -13.18 -67.27 12.39
C GLY A 405 -11.71 -66.97 12.69
N ASP A 406 -10.99 -67.84 13.41
CA ASP A 406 -9.59 -67.58 13.78
C ASP A 406 -8.59 -67.93 12.66
N GLU A 407 -8.88 -68.94 11.84
CA GLU A 407 -8.04 -69.32 10.70
C GLU A 407 -8.11 -68.30 9.54
N VAL A 408 -9.24 -67.61 9.41
CA VAL A 408 -9.46 -66.54 8.41
C VAL A 408 -8.50 -65.37 8.62
N LEU A 409 -8.26 -64.99 9.88
CA LEU A 409 -7.40 -63.86 10.22
C LEU A 409 -5.92 -64.15 9.96
N ILE A 410 -5.50 -65.40 10.21
CA ILE A 410 -4.13 -65.86 9.99
C ILE A 410 -3.83 -65.92 8.47
N LYS A 411 -4.71 -66.56 7.68
CA LYS A 411 -4.56 -66.65 6.22
C LYS A 411 -4.57 -65.28 5.54
N TYR A 412 -5.39 -64.34 6.02
CA TYR A 412 -5.41 -62.98 5.48
C TYR A 412 -4.08 -62.23 5.75
N LYS A 413 -3.51 -62.37 6.95
CA LYS A 413 -2.21 -61.76 7.30
C LYS A 413 -1.06 -62.35 6.48
N GLU A 414 -1.05 -63.67 6.28
CA GLU A 414 -0.03 -64.36 5.46
C GLU A 414 -0.08 -63.92 3.99
N ILE A 415 -1.27 -63.89 3.38
CA ILE A 415 -1.44 -63.44 1.99
C ILE A 415 -1.03 -61.97 1.83
N LYS A 416 -1.35 -61.12 2.80
CA LYS A 416 -0.98 -59.70 2.77
C LYS A 416 0.55 -59.52 2.91
N ALA A 417 1.18 -60.26 3.81
CA ALA A 417 2.64 -60.25 3.97
C ALA A 417 3.36 -60.73 2.68
N GLU A 418 2.83 -61.75 2.01
CA GLU A 418 3.37 -62.23 0.74
C GLU A 418 3.18 -61.22 -0.41
N GLN A 419 2.04 -60.53 -0.45
CA GLN A 419 1.78 -59.44 -1.41
C GLN A 419 2.67 -58.23 -1.16
N GLU A 420 2.91 -57.85 0.09
CA GLU A 420 3.82 -56.77 0.47
C GLU A 420 5.28 -57.12 0.12
N ALA A 421 5.72 -58.35 0.39
CA ALA A 421 7.05 -58.82 -0.01
C ALA A 421 7.23 -58.82 -1.54
N LYS A 422 6.22 -59.26 -2.30
CA LYS A 422 6.23 -59.19 -3.77
C LYS A 422 6.23 -57.76 -4.29
N LYS A 423 5.48 -56.84 -3.68
CA LYS A 423 5.51 -55.41 -4.01
C LYS A 423 6.89 -54.82 -3.74
N GLN A 424 7.49 -55.10 -2.58
CA GLN A 424 8.84 -54.62 -2.25
C GLN A 424 9.89 -55.12 -3.25
N GLN A 425 9.87 -56.40 -3.62
CA GLN A 425 10.75 -56.94 -4.65
C GLN A 425 10.54 -56.30 -6.04
N GLN A 426 9.30 -55.96 -6.40
CA GLN A 426 9.02 -55.25 -7.66
C GLN A 426 9.52 -53.80 -7.62
N LEU A 427 9.38 -53.12 -6.47
CA LEU A 427 9.81 -51.74 -6.27
C LEU A 427 11.35 -51.63 -6.25
N GLU A 428 12.03 -52.63 -5.68
CA GLU A 428 13.49 -52.77 -5.77
C GLU A 428 13.94 -53.02 -7.22
N LYS A 429 13.28 -53.92 -7.95
CA LYS A 429 13.55 -54.12 -9.39
C LYS A 429 13.30 -52.88 -10.24
N GLN A 430 12.32 -52.04 -9.88
CA GLN A 430 12.10 -50.74 -10.53
C GLN A 430 13.19 -49.73 -10.19
N ARG A 431 13.56 -49.60 -8.92
CA ARG A 431 14.68 -48.73 -8.49
C ARG A 431 16.00 -49.12 -9.16
N GLU A 432 16.30 -50.42 -9.29
CA GLU A 432 17.48 -50.89 -10.02
C GLU A 432 17.43 -50.54 -11.52
N LYS A 433 16.25 -50.60 -12.14
CA LYS A 433 16.09 -50.20 -13.55
C LYS A 433 16.25 -48.70 -13.74
N GLU A 434 15.71 -47.89 -12.83
CA GLU A 434 15.87 -46.43 -12.85
C GLU A 434 17.32 -46.00 -12.61
N LEU A 435 18.01 -46.62 -11.65
CA LEU A 435 19.44 -46.39 -11.41
C LEU A 435 20.28 -46.72 -12.66
N LYS A 436 20.02 -47.87 -13.31
CA LYS A 436 20.68 -48.24 -14.57
C LYS A 436 20.34 -47.29 -15.72
N ALA A 437 19.14 -46.71 -15.76
CA ALA A 437 18.75 -45.73 -16.76
C ALA A 437 19.45 -44.38 -16.52
N LEU A 438 19.59 -43.98 -15.26
CA LEU A 438 20.27 -42.74 -14.84
C LEU A 438 21.77 -42.82 -15.11
N GLU A 439 22.40 -43.96 -14.84
CA GLU A 439 23.81 -44.21 -15.21
C GLU A 439 24.02 -44.16 -16.73
N LYS A 440 23.12 -44.76 -17.51
CA LYS A 440 23.18 -44.67 -18.98
C LYS A 440 22.98 -43.25 -19.50
N GLN A 441 22.18 -42.42 -18.83
CA GLN A 441 22.03 -41.00 -19.17
C GLN A 441 23.31 -40.22 -18.85
N LYS A 442 23.88 -40.40 -17.65
CA LYS A 442 25.16 -39.78 -17.28
C LYS A 442 26.29 -40.15 -18.24
N GLN A 443 26.43 -41.41 -18.61
CA GLN A 443 27.43 -41.85 -19.60
C GLN A 443 27.20 -41.25 -21.00
N LYS A 444 25.94 -40.98 -21.38
CA LYS A 444 25.61 -40.31 -22.64
C LYS A 444 25.91 -38.81 -22.58
N GLU A 445 25.70 -38.17 -21.44
CA GLU A 445 26.05 -36.77 -21.21
C GLU A 445 27.56 -36.57 -21.15
N GLU A 446 28.30 -37.44 -20.44
CA GLU A 446 29.77 -37.42 -20.41
C GLU A 446 30.38 -37.64 -21.80
N LYS A 447 29.84 -38.58 -22.60
CA LYS A 447 30.26 -38.77 -24.00
C LYS A 447 29.91 -37.57 -24.90
N LYS A 448 28.83 -36.84 -24.60
CA LYS A 448 28.50 -35.60 -25.30
C LYS A 448 29.47 -34.48 -24.92
N GLN A 449 29.76 -34.32 -23.63
CA GLN A 449 30.71 -33.33 -23.11
C GLN A 449 32.13 -33.59 -23.63
N GLN A 450 32.60 -34.85 -23.66
CA GLN A 450 33.90 -35.20 -24.26
C GLN A 450 33.96 -34.88 -25.76
N LYS A 451 32.89 -35.16 -26.51
CA LYS A 451 32.81 -34.78 -27.94
C LYS A 451 32.73 -33.27 -28.17
N GLU A 452 32.20 -32.50 -27.23
CA GLU A 452 32.20 -31.04 -27.28
C GLU A 452 33.59 -30.47 -26.93
N LEU A 453 34.31 -31.08 -25.98
CA LEU A 453 35.70 -30.75 -25.64
C LEU A 453 36.70 -31.10 -26.75
N GLU A 454 36.53 -32.22 -27.44
CA GLU A 454 37.36 -32.59 -28.61
C GLU A 454 37.10 -31.67 -29.81
N LYS A 455 35.91 -31.06 -29.91
CA LYS A 455 35.58 -30.05 -30.92
C LYS A 455 36.04 -28.64 -30.59
N SER A 456 36.39 -28.35 -29.33
CA SER A 456 36.96 -27.05 -28.95
C SER A 456 38.48 -27.03 -28.97
N ASN A 457 39.13 -28.20 -29.07
CA ASN A 457 40.59 -28.37 -29.10
C ASN A 457 41.16 -28.64 -30.52
N ASN A 458 40.30 -28.69 -31.54
CA ASN A 458 40.63 -28.59 -32.97
C ASN A 458 40.04 -27.28 -33.51
#